data_AF-A0A1P8Q2M2-F1
#
_entry.id   AF-A0A1P8Q2M2-F1
#
_cell.length_a   1.000
_cell.length_b   1.000
_cell.length_c   1.000
_cell.angle_alpha   90.00
_cell.angle_beta   90.00
_cell.angle_gamma   90.00
#
_symmetry.space_group_name_H-M   'P 1'
#
loop_
_entity.id
_entity.type
_entity.pdbx_description
1 polymer ?
#
loop_
_entity_poly.entity_id
_entity_poly.type
_entity_poly.pdbx_seq_one_letter_code
_entity_poly.pdbx_strand_id
1 'polypeptide(L)'
;MEDRTNEILNIYDKTGKIVATGIKGATTAAITELSAGTVVNAGDYKVSFTDATSKIESEKIDVPVFTVLLATDAPSEVKTTATKDGATISVE
;
A
#
# COMPACT_ATOMS: atom_id res chain seq x y z
N MET A 1 -23.51 -8.07 3.93
CA MET A 1 -22.05 -7.97 4.15
C MET A 1 -21.65 -9.28 4.82
N GLU A 2 -20.74 -10.03 4.23
CA GLU A 2 -20.23 -11.26 4.86
C GLU A 2 -19.44 -10.90 6.13
N ASP A 3 -19.56 -11.69 7.19
CA ASP A 3 -18.81 -11.46 8.43
C ASP A 3 -17.37 -11.91 8.22
N ARG A 4 -16.47 -10.94 8.11
CA ARG A 4 -15.04 -11.14 7.85
C ARG A 4 -14.19 -10.93 9.10
N THR A 5 -14.80 -10.81 10.29
CA THR A 5 -14.10 -10.46 11.56
C THR A 5 -13.01 -11.46 11.97
N ASN A 6 -13.07 -12.71 11.50
CA ASN A 6 -12.07 -13.74 11.77
C ASN A 6 -11.12 -14.01 10.59
N GLU A 7 -11.17 -13.22 9.54
CA GLU A 7 -10.39 -13.47 8.33
C GLU A 7 -9.23 -12.49 8.16
N ILE A 8 -8.26 -12.90 7.37
CA ILE A 8 -7.06 -12.14 7.05
C ILE A 8 -7.02 -11.98 5.53
N LEU A 9 -6.94 -10.73 5.05
CA LEU A 9 -6.73 -10.45 3.63
C LEU A 9 -5.26 -10.63 3.26
N ASN A 10 -4.96 -11.49 2.28
CA ASN A 10 -3.61 -11.68 1.74
C ASN A 10 -3.54 -11.16 0.30
N ILE A 11 -2.44 -10.50 -0.02
CA ILE A 11 -2.12 -10.04 -1.38
C ILE A 11 -0.90 -10.80 -1.88
N TYR A 12 -1.01 -11.36 -3.08
CA TYR A 12 0.01 -12.13 -3.77
C TYR A 12 0.52 -11.38 -4.98
N ASP A 13 1.82 -11.44 -5.24
CA ASP A 13 2.38 -11.02 -6.53
C ASP A 13 2.11 -12.04 -7.64
N LYS A 14 2.49 -11.69 -8.87
CA LYS A 14 2.41 -12.55 -10.06
C LYS A 14 3.15 -13.89 -9.96
N THR A 15 4.07 -14.04 -9.01
CA THR A 15 4.78 -15.30 -8.75
C THR A 15 4.04 -16.19 -7.75
N GLY A 16 2.96 -15.69 -7.15
CA GLY A 16 2.19 -16.37 -6.12
C GLY A 16 2.76 -16.18 -4.71
N LYS A 17 3.70 -15.25 -4.51
CA LYS A 17 4.26 -14.95 -3.19
C LYS A 17 3.42 -13.90 -2.49
N ILE A 18 3.17 -14.07 -1.18
CA ILE A 18 2.55 -13.04 -0.36
C ILE A 18 3.46 -11.81 -0.27
N VAL A 19 2.91 -10.65 -0.64
CA VAL A 19 3.58 -9.34 -0.57
C VAL A 19 2.96 -8.42 0.48
N ALA A 20 1.72 -8.67 0.88
CA ALA A 20 1.06 -7.93 1.94
C ALA A 20 0.02 -8.80 2.65
N THR A 21 -0.13 -8.57 3.94
CA THR A 21 -1.12 -9.25 4.79
C THR A 21 -1.82 -8.21 5.64
N GLY A 22 -3.15 -8.24 5.63
CA GLY A 22 -4.01 -7.39 6.44
C GLY A 22 -4.05 -7.86 7.89
N ILE A 23 -4.59 -7.01 8.76
CA ILE A 23 -4.89 -7.39 10.14
C ILE A 23 -6.14 -8.28 10.14
N LYS A 24 -6.23 -9.24 11.06
CA LYS A 24 -7.45 -10.04 11.25
C LYS A 24 -8.68 -9.13 11.42
N GLY A 25 -9.74 -9.44 10.67
CA GLY A 25 -10.98 -8.67 10.67
C GLY A 25 -10.94 -7.40 9.83
N ALA A 26 -9.78 -7.02 9.28
CA ALA A 26 -9.66 -5.92 8.35
C ALA A 26 -9.94 -6.41 6.92
N THR A 27 -10.59 -5.55 6.14
CA THR A 27 -10.85 -5.76 4.71
C THR A 27 -9.80 -5.08 3.83
N THR A 28 -8.67 -4.67 4.42
CA THR A 28 -7.62 -3.90 3.76
C THR A 28 -6.23 -4.45 4.09
N ALA A 29 -5.34 -4.35 3.13
CA ALA A 29 -3.92 -4.64 3.24
C ALA A 29 -3.17 -3.66 2.32
N ALA A 30 -1.98 -3.22 2.74
CA ALA A 30 -1.20 -2.22 2.00
C ALA A 30 -0.01 -2.87 1.32
N ILE A 31 0.08 -2.73 -0.01
CA ILE A 31 1.31 -3.01 -0.75
C ILE A 31 2.23 -1.78 -0.61
N THR A 32 3.45 -1.98 -0.16
CA THR A 32 4.45 -0.93 0.00
C THR A 32 5.56 -1.07 -1.04
N GLU A 33 6.48 -0.10 -1.08
CA GLU A 33 7.72 -0.16 -1.90
C GLU A 33 7.49 -0.17 -3.42
N LEU A 34 6.32 0.24 -3.89
CA LEU A 34 6.07 0.47 -5.32
C LEU A 34 6.61 1.86 -5.73
N SER A 35 7.30 1.92 -6.87
CA SER A 35 7.80 3.19 -7.39
C SER A 35 6.65 4.11 -7.81
N ALA A 36 6.80 5.40 -7.53
CA ALA A 36 5.84 6.42 -7.94
C ALA A 36 5.59 6.40 -9.46
N GLY A 37 4.33 6.54 -9.88
CA GLY A 37 3.93 6.51 -11.29
C GLY A 37 3.88 5.11 -11.91
N THR A 38 4.17 4.05 -11.16
CA THR A 38 4.07 2.67 -11.67
C THR A 38 2.62 2.33 -12.01
N VAL A 39 2.40 1.86 -13.23
CA VAL A 39 1.13 1.26 -13.65
C VAL A 39 1.19 -0.24 -13.36
N VAL A 40 0.26 -0.71 -12.54
CA VAL A 40 0.10 -2.12 -12.20
C VAL A 40 -1.10 -2.65 -12.97
N ASN A 41 -0.92 -3.72 -13.74
CA ASN A 41 -1.97 -4.28 -14.58
C ASN A 41 -2.92 -5.16 -13.77
N ALA A 42 -4.11 -5.39 -14.31
CA ALA A 42 -5.03 -6.36 -13.74
C ALA A 42 -4.37 -7.76 -13.69
N GLY A 43 -4.45 -8.41 -12.53
CA GLY A 43 -3.87 -9.74 -12.32
C GLY A 43 -2.37 -9.78 -12.03
N ASP A 44 -1.65 -8.64 -12.06
CA ASP A 44 -0.27 -8.56 -11.53
C ASP A 44 -0.23 -8.86 -10.02
N TYR A 45 -1.34 -8.59 -9.34
CA TYR A 45 -1.59 -9.04 -7.98
C TYR A 45 -2.91 -9.81 -7.89
N LYS A 46 -2.96 -10.75 -6.94
CA LYS A 46 -4.17 -11.47 -6.56
C LYS A 46 -4.45 -11.30 -5.08
N VAL A 47 -5.71 -11.43 -4.68
CA VAL A 47 -6.11 -11.40 -3.26
C VAL A 47 -6.94 -12.59 -2.87
N SER A 48 -6.83 -12.98 -1.61
CA SER A 48 -7.70 -13.97 -0.97
C SER A 48 -7.91 -13.62 0.50
N PHE A 49 -8.97 -14.18 1.08
CA PHE A 49 -9.12 -14.27 2.53
C PHE A 49 -8.66 -15.63 3.04
N THR A 50 -8.00 -15.63 4.19
CA THR A 50 -7.70 -16.82 4.98
C THR A 50 -8.38 -16.72 6.33
N ASP A 51 -9.13 -17.76 6.72
CA ASP A 51 -9.70 -17.82 8.06
C ASP A 51 -8.59 -18.02 9.11
N ALA A 52 -8.57 -17.17 10.14
CA ALA A 52 -7.48 -17.14 11.11
C ALA A 52 -7.42 -18.39 12.00
N THR A 53 -8.52 -19.15 12.12
CA THR A 53 -8.62 -20.33 12.99
C THR A 53 -8.32 -21.60 12.21
N SER A 54 -9.09 -21.88 11.17
CA SER A 54 -9.03 -23.09 10.34
C SER A 54 -7.90 -23.06 9.32
N LYS A 55 -7.34 -21.88 9.02
CA LYS A 55 -6.31 -21.66 7.98
C LYS A 55 -6.79 -22.03 6.57
N ILE A 56 -8.09 -22.19 6.37
CA ILE A 56 -8.67 -22.40 5.05
C ILE A 56 -8.60 -21.08 4.28
N GLU A 57 -8.08 -21.17 3.06
CA GLU A 57 -7.96 -20.04 2.14
C GLU A 57 -9.07 -20.09 1.08
N SER A 58 -9.63 -18.93 0.76
CA SER A 58 -10.56 -18.75 -0.35
C SER A 58 -9.85 -18.75 -1.71
N GLU A 59 -10.64 -18.85 -2.78
CA GLU A 59 -10.15 -18.65 -4.14
C GLU A 59 -9.48 -17.29 -4.32
N LYS A 60 -8.37 -17.28 -5.06
CA LYS A 60 -7.64 -16.05 -5.37
C LYS A 60 -8.30 -15.32 -6.53
N ILE A 61 -8.60 -14.04 -6.35
CA ILE A 61 -9.16 -13.17 -7.39
C ILE A 61 -8.16 -12.10 -7.82
N ASP A 62 -8.27 -11.65 -9.06
CA ASP A 62 -7.39 -10.62 -9.61
C ASP A 62 -7.66 -9.25 -9.00
N VAL A 63 -6.58 -8.54 -8.65
CA VAL A 63 -6.64 -7.12 -8.33
C VAL A 63 -6.81 -6.35 -9.63
N PRO A 64 -7.75 -5.38 -9.72
CA PRO A 64 -7.89 -4.51 -10.88
C PRO A 64 -6.63 -3.66 -11.15
N VAL A 65 -6.56 -3.08 -12.35
CA VAL A 65 -5.51 -2.11 -12.71
C VAL A 65 -5.50 -0.93 -11.74
N PHE A 66 -4.31 -0.49 -11.32
CA PHE A 66 -4.13 0.75 -10.58
C PHE A 66 -2.82 1.45 -10.94
N THR A 67 -2.74 2.73 -10.63
CA THR A 67 -1.52 3.53 -10.82
C THR A 67 -1.07 4.05 -9.47
N VAL A 68 0.20 3.82 -9.14
CA VAL A 68 0.82 4.38 -7.93
C VAL A 68 0.91 5.89 -8.11
N LEU A 69 0.39 6.64 -7.14
CA LEU A 69 0.43 8.10 -7.18
C LEU A 69 1.87 8.59 -7.33
N LEU A 70 2.02 9.70 -8.07
CA LEU A 70 3.30 10.38 -8.15
C LEU A 70 3.69 10.90 -6.76
N ALA A 71 4.96 10.79 -6.42
CA ALA A 71 5.49 11.50 -5.27
C ALA A 71 5.44 13.00 -5.56
N THR A 72 5.11 13.81 -4.56
CA THR A 72 5.32 15.25 -4.64
C THR A 72 6.81 15.51 -4.80
N ASP A 73 7.17 16.41 -5.73
CA ASP A 73 8.54 16.84 -5.92
C ASP A 73 9.12 17.40 -4.62
N ALA A 74 10.38 17.08 -4.35
CA ALA A 74 11.10 17.69 -3.24
C ALA A 74 11.18 19.22 -3.48
N PRO A 75 11.12 20.05 -2.42
CA PRO A 75 11.29 21.49 -2.58
C PRO A 75 12.63 21.81 -3.25
N SER A 76 12.61 22.52 -4.37
CA SER A 76 13.81 22.77 -5.17
C SER A 76 14.63 23.98 -4.72
N GLU A 77 14.09 24.87 -3.88
CA GLU A 77 14.78 26.11 -3.49
C GLU A 77 14.53 26.47 -2.02
N VAL A 78 15.24 25.78 -1.12
CA VAL A 78 15.20 26.08 0.32
C VAL A 78 16.09 27.28 0.62
N LYS A 79 15.49 28.34 1.18
CA LYS A 79 16.21 29.52 1.68
C LYS A 79 16.15 29.58 3.21
N THR A 80 17.21 30.10 3.81
CA THR A 80 17.32 30.27 5.27
C THR A 80 17.75 31.68 5.62
N THR A 81 17.02 32.32 6.52
CA THR A 81 17.34 33.66 7.05
C THR A 81 17.57 33.57 8.55
N ALA A 82 18.78 33.84 9.02
CA ALA A 82 19.08 33.86 10.45
C ALA A 82 18.34 35.00 11.16
N THR A 83 17.84 34.73 12.36
CA THR A 83 17.20 35.69 13.27
C THR A 83 17.98 35.74 14.59
N LYS A 84 17.62 36.69 15.47
CA LYS A 84 18.31 36.86 16.75
C LYS A 84 18.27 35.63 17.65
N ASP A 85 17.18 34.86 17.56
CA ASP A 85 16.92 33.69 18.41
C ASP A 85 16.76 32.39 17.59
N GLY A 86 17.11 32.39 16.30
CA GLY A 86 16.95 31.21 15.43
C GLY A 86 17.11 31.48 13.93
N ALA A 87 16.25 30.89 13.11
CA ALA A 87 16.21 31.10 11.67
C ALA A 87 14.78 30.92 11.11
N THR A 88 14.47 31.61 10.02
CA THR A 88 13.29 31.38 9.19
C THR A 88 13.70 30.54 7.98
N ILE A 89 12.90 29.52 7.67
CA ILE A 89 13.10 28.63 6.50
C ILE A 89 11.93 28.86 5.54
N SER A 90 12.22 29.11 4.27
CA SER A 90 11.23 29.27 3.21
C SER A 90 11.56 28.42 1.99
N VAL A 91 10.55 28.08 1.21
CA VAL A 91 10.66 27.40 -0.08
C VAL A 91 10.02 28.30 -1.14
N GLU A 92 10.72 28.52 -2.26
CA GLU A 92 10.24 29.27 -3.44
C GLU A 92 10.11 28.34 -4.66
#